data_AF-A0A919T3R6-F1
#
_entry.id   AF-A0A919T3R6-F1
#
_cell.length_a   1.000
_cell.length_b   1.000
_cell.length_c   1.000
_cell.angle_alpha   90.00
_cell.angle_beta   90.00
_cell.angle_gamma   90.00
#
_symmetry.space_group_name_H-M   'P 1'
#
loop_
_entity.id
_entity.type
_entity.pdbx_description
1 polymer ?
#
loop_
_entity_poly.entity_id
_entity_poly.type
_entity_poly.pdbx_seq_one_letter_code
_entity_poly.pdbx_strand_id
1 'polypeptide(L)'
;MEDPSAEVAAALNQPTRAEQAKALAEVLNQIPSFAAYVRSLRQDVVRRMHEDDDMSWAEIGDAIGQHRTRAAQIARGVAGGSKKKNPPPE
;
A
#
# COMPACT_ATOMS: atom_id res chain seq x y z
N MET A 1 -3.14 -12.56 -10.37
CA MET A 1 -4.05 -11.50 -9.89
C MET A 1 -4.49 -10.80 -11.16
N GLU A 2 -5.78 -10.88 -11.49
CA GLU A 2 -6.31 -10.25 -12.70
C GLU A 2 -6.05 -8.75 -12.67
N ASP A 3 -5.98 -8.15 -13.85
CA ASP A 3 -5.76 -6.71 -13.99
C ASP A 3 -6.95 -5.99 -13.31
N PRO A 4 -6.73 -5.22 -12.22
CA PRO A 4 -7.82 -4.55 -11.52
C PRO A 4 -8.57 -3.56 -12.43
N SER A 5 -7.96 -3.11 -13.54
CA SER A 5 -8.66 -2.31 -14.55
C SER A 5 -9.65 -3.13 -15.38
N ALA A 6 -9.36 -4.41 -15.62
CA ALA A 6 -10.27 -5.32 -16.31
C ALA A 6 -11.50 -5.68 -15.46
N GLU A 7 -11.32 -5.87 -14.14
CA GLU A 7 -12.42 -6.12 -13.21
C GLU A 7 -13.36 -4.90 -13.11
N VAL A 8 -12.81 -3.68 -13.10
CA VAL A 8 -13.60 -2.45 -13.14
C VAL A 8 -14.38 -2.33 -14.47
N ALA A 9 -13.75 -2.64 -15.59
CA ALA A 9 -14.42 -2.63 -16.89
C ALA A 9 -15.56 -3.66 -16.96
N ALA A 10 -15.34 -4.86 -16.43
CA ALA A 10 -16.36 -5.90 -16.34
C ALA A 10 -17.54 -5.47 -15.44
N ALA A 11 -17.25 -4.81 -14.31
CA ALA A 11 -18.27 -4.27 -13.41
C ALA A 11 -19.14 -3.21 -14.10
N LEU A 12 -18.55 -2.34 -14.95
CA LEU A 12 -19.29 -1.31 -15.69
C LEU A 12 -20.14 -1.86 -16.84
N ASN A 13 -19.81 -3.04 -17.36
CA ASN A 13 -20.57 -3.70 -18.42
C ASN A 13 -21.80 -4.48 -17.92
N GLN A 14 -22.07 -4.47 -16.61
CA GLN A 14 -23.27 -5.10 -16.06
C GLN A 14 -24.56 -4.43 -16.58
N PRO A 15 -25.63 -5.21 -16.82
CA PRO A 15 -26.78 -4.74 -17.59
C PRO A 15 -27.60 -3.67 -16.86
N THR A 16 -27.64 -3.68 -15.54
CA THR A 16 -28.33 -2.65 -14.74
C THR A 16 -27.37 -1.84 -13.88
N ARG A 17 -27.77 -0.59 -13.54
CA ARG A 17 -27.00 0.25 -12.61
C ARG A 17 -26.85 -0.37 -11.22
N ALA A 18 -27.86 -1.14 -10.78
CA ALA A 18 -27.81 -1.84 -9.51
C ALA A 18 -26.73 -2.94 -9.52
N GLU A 19 -26.63 -3.72 -10.59
CA GLU A 19 -25.59 -4.74 -10.75
C GLU A 19 -24.20 -4.13 -10.92
N GLN A 20 -24.09 -3.01 -11.65
CA GLN A 20 -22.83 -2.25 -11.74
C GLN A 20 -22.34 -1.82 -10.35
N ALA A 21 -23.23 -1.25 -9.53
CA ALA A 21 -22.88 -0.81 -8.18
C ALA A 21 -22.47 -1.99 -7.28
N LYS A 22 -23.16 -3.13 -7.38
CA LYS A 22 -22.81 -4.34 -6.64
C LYS A 22 -21.44 -4.89 -7.05
N ALA A 23 -21.18 -5.02 -8.35
CA ALA A 23 -19.90 -5.51 -8.86
C ALA A 23 -18.74 -4.58 -8.50
N LEU A 24 -18.94 -3.26 -8.58
CA LEU A 24 -17.94 -2.28 -8.11
C LEU A 24 -17.68 -2.39 -6.60
N ALA A 25 -18.70 -2.66 -5.78
CA ALA A 25 -18.51 -2.89 -4.35
C ALA A 25 -17.66 -4.13 -4.07
N GLU A 26 -17.81 -5.20 -4.86
CA GLU A 26 -16.96 -6.40 -4.76
C GLU A 26 -15.51 -6.07 -5.09
N VAL A 27 -15.24 -5.28 -6.14
CA VAL A 27 -13.88 -4.80 -6.47
C VAL A 27 -13.31 -3.95 -5.33
N LEU A 28 -14.09 -3.00 -4.80
CA LEU A 28 -13.68 -2.14 -3.68
C LEU A 28 -13.30 -2.95 -2.44
N ASN A 29 -14.01 -4.04 -2.16
CA ASN A 29 -13.72 -4.91 -1.01
C ASN A 29 -12.38 -5.65 -1.14
N GLN A 30 -11.86 -5.83 -2.37
CA GLN A 30 -10.57 -6.47 -2.60
C GLN A 30 -9.39 -5.49 -2.49
N ILE A 31 -9.61 -4.18 -2.68
CA ILE A 31 -8.57 -3.15 -2.63
C ILE A 31 -7.75 -3.18 -1.32
N PRO A 32 -8.34 -3.31 -0.11
CA PRO A 32 -7.55 -3.37 1.11
C PRO A 32 -6.53 -4.50 1.13
N SER A 33 -6.93 -5.70 0.68
CA SER A 33 -6.05 -6.87 0.58
C SER A 33 -4.94 -6.63 -0.45
N PHE A 34 -5.29 -6.07 -1.61
CA PHE A 34 -4.31 -5.71 -2.63
C PHE A 34 -3.34 -4.63 -2.14
N ALA A 35 -3.82 -3.59 -1.47
CA ALA A 35 -3.00 -2.54 -0.89
C ALA A 35 -2.06 -3.08 0.20
N ALA A 36 -2.50 -4.06 1.00
CA ALA A 36 -1.65 -4.75 1.96
C ALA A 36 -0.53 -5.55 1.25
N TYR A 37 -0.86 -6.25 0.17
CA TYR A 37 0.11 -6.97 -0.65
C TYR A 37 1.13 -6.04 -1.32
N VAL A 38 0.68 -4.95 -1.95
CA VAL A 38 1.59 -3.96 -2.55
C VAL A 38 2.48 -3.32 -1.48
N ARG A 39 1.96 -3.07 -0.28
CA ARG A 39 2.75 -2.56 0.85
C ARG A 39 3.85 -3.55 1.27
N SER A 40 3.56 -4.85 1.32
CA SER A 40 4.56 -5.86 1.67
C SER A 40 5.64 -6.00 0.59
N LEU A 41 5.27 -5.96 -0.68
CA LEU A 41 6.23 -5.92 -1.79
C LEU A 41 7.11 -4.68 -1.72
N ARG A 42 6.53 -3.50 -1.49
CA ARG A 42 7.30 -2.27 -1.32
C ARG A 42 8.28 -2.37 -0.16
N GLN A 43 7.85 -2.92 0.96
CA GLN A 43 8.73 -3.15 2.11
C GLN A 43 9.92 -4.04 1.73
N ASP A 44 9.67 -5.16 1.04
CA ASP A 44 10.71 -6.09 0.63
C ASP A 44 11.72 -5.44 -0.33
N VAL A 45 11.24 -4.71 -1.34
CA VAL A 45 12.10 -3.98 -2.29
C VAL A 45 12.97 -2.96 -1.57
N VAL A 46 12.39 -2.11 -0.71
CA VAL A 46 13.14 -1.07 0.02
C VAL A 46 14.15 -1.69 0.99
N ARG A 47 13.84 -2.86 1.55
CA ARG A 47 14.79 -3.61 2.39
C ARG A 47 15.96 -4.14 1.55
N ARG A 48 15.71 -4.76 0.40
CA ARG A 48 16.76 -5.27 -0.49
C ARG A 48 17.67 -4.18 -1.05
N MET A 49 17.13 -2.99 -1.34
CA MET A 49 17.98 -1.84 -1.69
C MET A 49 19.02 -1.53 -0.61
N HIS A 50 18.71 -1.78 0.67
CA HIS A 50 19.66 -1.58 1.75
C HIS A 50 20.59 -2.77 1.97
N GLU A 51 20.05 -3.98 1.94
CA GLU A 51 20.75 -5.22 2.32
C GLU A 51 21.59 -5.81 1.16
N ASP A 52 21.08 -5.74 -0.06
CA ASP A 52 21.68 -6.37 -1.25
C ASP A 52 22.44 -5.35 -2.10
N ASP A 53 21.91 -4.13 -2.25
CA ASP A 53 22.51 -3.08 -3.07
C ASP A 53 23.41 -2.11 -2.27
N ASP A 54 23.62 -2.38 -0.98
CA ASP A 54 24.44 -1.58 -0.04
C ASP A 54 24.06 -0.07 0.02
N MET A 55 22.86 0.31 -0.41
CA MET A 55 22.45 1.71 -0.42
C MET A 55 22.18 2.21 1.00
N SER A 56 22.61 3.43 1.31
CA SER A 56 22.25 4.10 2.56
C SER A 56 20.77 4.51 2.56
N TRP A 57 20.19 4.68 3.77
CA TRP A 57 18.82 5.17 3.89
C TRP A 57 18.58 6.56 3.27
N ALA A 58 19.63 7.37 3.13
CA ALA A 58 19.56 8.66 2.44
C ALA A 58 19.37 8.46 0.94
N GLU A 59 20.23 7.66 0.31
CA GLU A 59 20.16 7.34 -1.12
C GLU A 59 18.85 6.65 -1.49
N ILE A 60 18.40 5.70 -0.66
CA ILE A 60 17.10 5.05 -0.85
C ILE A 60 15.97 6.07 -0.75
N GLY A 61 16.04 6.97 0.23
CA GLY A 61 15.07 8.05 0.40
C GLY A 61 14.96 8.92 -0.86
N ASP A 62 16.09 9.39 -1.36
CA ASP A 62 16.16 10.22 -2.57
C ASP A 62 15.62 9.47 -3.79
N ALA A 63 15.97 8.19 -3.95
CA ALA A 63 15.50 7.34 -5.06
C ALA A 63 13.98 7.14 -5.08
N ILE A 64 13.33 7.04 -3.90
CA ILE A 64 11.87 6.84 -3.80
C ILE A 64 11.09 8.13 -3.51
N GLY A 65 11.75 9.29 -3.53
CA GLY A 65 11.15 10.59 -3.24
C GLY A 65 10.61 10.71 -1.80
N GLN A 66 11.33 10.16 -0.82
CA GLN A 66 10.96 10.18 0.60
C GLN A 66 12.15 10.56 1.49
N HIS A 67 11.87 11.11 2.68
CA HIS A 67 12.94 11.34 3.64
C HIS A 67 13.57 10.01 4.11
N ARG A 68 14.89 10.01 4.42
CA ARG A 68 15.64 8.83 4.89
C ARG A 68 14.97 8.05 6.02
N THR A 69 14.39 8.77 6.98
CA THR A 69 13.67 8.16 8.11
C THR A 69 12.45 7.36 7.64
N ARG A 70 11.77 7.85 6.61
CA ARG A 70 10.61 7.18 6.04
C ARG A 70 11.01 5.94 5.26
N ALA A 71 12.11 5.99 4.50
CA ALA A 71 12.69 4.81 3.85
C ALA A 71 12.98 3.69 4.87
N ALA A 72 13.67 4.01 5.96
CA ALA A 72 13.95 3.05 7.03
C ALA A 72 12.68 2.49 7.69
N GLN A 73 11.65 3.33 7.91
CA GLN A 73 10.36 2.85 8.44
C GLN A 73 9.65 1.89 7.47
N ILE A 74 9.71 2.15 6.16
CA ILE A 74 9.12 1.29 5.14
C ILE A 74 9.79 -0.08 5.14
N ALA A 75 11.13 -0.14 5.14
CA ALA A 75 11.87 -1.41 5.21
C ALA A 75 11.50 -2.23 6.47
N ARG A 76 11.24 -1.55 7.59
CA ARG A 76 10.82 -2.17 8.86
C ARG A 76 9.33 -2.49 8.94
N GLY A 77 8.53 -2.14 7.93
CA GLY A 77 7.08 -2.33 7.95
C GLY A 77 6.33 -1.43 8.94
N VAL A 78 6.96 -0.34 9.42
CA VAL A 78 6.35 0.58 10.38
C VAL A 78 5.41 1.54 9.63
N ALA A 79 4.11 1.35 9.84
CA ALA A 79 3.10 2.33 9.48
C ALA A 79 3.21 3.53 10.42
N GLY A 80 3.55 4.71 9.88
CA GLY A 80 3.51 5.95 10.66
C GLY A 80 2.07 6.24 11.04
N GLY A 81 1.75 6.14 12.33
CA GLY A 81 0.42 6.54 12.83
C GLY A 81 -0.25 5.49 13.71
N SER A 82 0.28 5.31 14.91
CA SER A 82 -0.59 5.32 16.08
C SER A 82 0.07 6.25 17.07
N LYS A 83 -0.29 7.55 17.03
CA LYS A 83 -0.12 8.36 18.23
C LYS A 83 -0.89 7.60 19.30
N LYS A 84 -0.18 6.93 20.22
CA LYS A 84 -0.78 6.49 21.48
C LYS A 84 -1.41 7.76 22.06
N LYS A 85 -2.74 7.82 22.07
CA LYS A 85 -3.47 8.85 22.79
C LYS A 85 -3.08 8.59 24.24
N ASN A 86 -2.17 9.38 24.79
CA ASN A 86 -1.89 9.30 26.23
C ASN A 86 -3.25 9.46 26.93
N PRO A 87 -3.64 8.53 27.81
CA PRO A 87 -4.83 8.74 28.62
C PRO A 87 -4.64 10.06 29.39
N PRO A 88 -5.72 10.84 29.61
CA PRO A 88 -5.61 12.07 30.40
C PRO A 88 -5.06 11.74 31.80
N PRO A 89 -4.27 12.63 32.41
CA PRO A 89 -3.92 12.49 33.82
C PRO A 89 -5.22 12.50 34.66
N GLU A 90 -5.31 11.58 35.62
CA GLU A 90 -6.35 11.55 36.64
C GLU A 90 -6.32 12.81 37.53
#